data_AF-A0A7C4UWR9-F1
#
_entry.id   AF-A0A7C4UWR9-F1
#
_cell.length_a   1.000
_cell.length_b   1.000
_cell.length_c   1.000
_cell.angle_alpha   90.00
_cell.angle_beta   90.00
_cell.angle_gamma   90.00
#
_symmetry.space_group_name_H-M   'P 1'
#
loop_
_entity.id
_entity.type
_entity.pdbx_description
1 polymer ?
#
loop_
_entity_poly.entity_id
_entity_poly.type
_entity_poly.pdbx_seq_one_letter_code
_entity_poly.pdbx_strand_id
1 'polypeptide(L)'
;MNQFLETTTIYPRRLRETIITFVYRNRSYFFRSAGCHEHTIIFLLLFFTLTLSSVSFGIVTPISSLEELQKIGKDPNYPLDGEYELTNDIDASETINWKLGIGFHPIGTNEKPFVGKFDGKGNKITNLFINLPSSNHVGLFGYVGSGGIIQDIYLENIWVTGDTYVGGLIGYLDWGASVSNSGVSGKITGIFEVGGLVGHKDISTITRCYFTGSVYGFEWVGGLIGKTRYGSVNKCYAKSFVSGTFSVGGLIGENGMGSSVIESFATGYISGGEETGGFIGANASVVLNCYSTSIITRGLIYVGGLIGLNSGRVENCYATGFISGGGILVGGLIGGDPQTVTNSYWDVETTGRTISAGGEGKTTAEMKQQATYVDWDFANIWQIIENESYPYLLWQGEPLPETEGMVEGAIEGEILQPHSADQNKDWHINLSELLRVVQLYNLGEYHCDELGEDGYAPGTGDRNCVPHSADCNPQDWKINLPELLRLIQLYNIGAYYPCPNHSEDNYCPGENMW
;
A
#
# COMPACT_ATOMS: atom_id res chain seq x y z
N MET A 1 -45.12 42.41 2.71
CA MET A 1 -45.58 41.00 2.74
C MET A 1 -46.13 40.56 1.38
N ASN A 2 -47.02 41.33 0.73
CA ASN A 2 -47.45 41.01 -0.64
C ASN A 2 -46.30 41.08 -1.68
N GLN A 3 -45.34 42.00 -1.53
CA GLN A 3 -44.10 42.03 -2.32
C GLN A 3 -43.10 40.88 -2.05
N PHE A 4 -43.26 40.12 -0.96
CA PHE A 4 -42.41 38.96 -0.62
C PHE A 4 -42.93 37.66 -1.26
N LEU A 5 -44.22 37.62 -1.61
CA LEU A 5 -44.86 36.47 -2.24
C LEU A 5 -44.71 36.47 -3.76
N GLU A 6 -44.52 37.64 -4.38
CA GLU A 6 -44.33 37.77 -5.84
C GLU A 6 -42.90 37.41 -6.30
N THR A 7 -41.89 37.49 -5.43
CA THR A 7 -40.48 37.20 -5.76
C THR A 7 -40.03 35.76 -5.47
N THR A 8 -40.90 34.92 -4.90
CA THR A 8 -40.55 33.53 -4.51
C THR A 8 -40.94 32.46 -5.53
N THR A 9 -41.44 32.84 -6.72
CA THR A 9 -41.78 31.94 -7.84
C THR A 9 -40.61 31.12 -8.41
N ILE A 10 -39.38 31.47 -8.06
CA ILE A 10 -38.15 30.85 -8.56
C ILE A 10 -37.64 29.71 -7.66
N TYR A 11 -38.21 29.52 -6.46
CA TYR A 11 -37.74 28.52 -5.49
C TYR A 11 -38.66 27.29 -5.36
N PRO A 12 -38.11 26.07 -5.19
CA PRO A 12 -38.89 24.85 -4.95
C PRO A 12 -39.78 24.96 -3.71
N ARG A 13 -40.97 24.35 -3.75
CA ARG A 13 -42.05 24.47 -2.75
C ARG A 13 -41.59 24.24 -1.30
N ARG A 14 -40.67 23.30 -1.07
CA ARG A 14 -40.10 23.00 0.26
C ARG A 14 -39.27 24.14 0.84
N LEU A 15 -38.57 24.92 0.00
CA LEU A 15 -37.75 26.05 0.46
C LEU A 15 -38.64 27.22 0.94
N ARG A 16 -39.79 27.44 0.27
CA ARG A 16 -40.77 28.43 0.74
C ARG A 16 -41.33 28.08 2.11
N GLU A 17 -41.67 26.82 2.34
CA GLU A 17 -42.26 26.37 3.60
C GLU A 17 -41.27 26.51 4.78
N THR A 18 -39.98 26.21 4.56
CA THR A 18 -38.93 26.39 5.58
C THR A 18 -38.67 27.86 5.91
N ILE A 19 -38.58 28.73 4.89
CA ILE A 19 -38.36 30.17 5.06
C ILE A 19 -39.54 30.82 5.81
N ILE A 20 -40.77 30.48 5.43
CA ILE A 20 -41.98 30.99 6.09
C ILE A 20 -42.02 30.54 7.56
N THR A 21 -41.69 29.27 7.84
CA THR A 21 -41.71 28.72 9.20
C THR A 21 -40.65 29.35 10.10
N PHE A 22 -39.45 29.63 9.56
CA PHE A 22 -38.36 30.27 10.30
C PHE A 22 -38.64 31.75 10.62
N VAL A 23 -39.23 32.49 9.67
CA VAL A 23 -39.65 33.88 9.87
C VAL A 23 -40.79 33.98 10.90
N TYR A 24 -41.73 33.02 10.88
CA TYR A 24 -42.81 32.97 11.88
C TYR A 24 -42.31 32.63 13.29
N ARG A 25 -41.34 31.70 13.43
CA ARG A 25 -40.80 31.29 14.75
C ARG A 25 -39.99 32.39 15.45
N ASN A 26 -39.32 33.26 14.70
CA ASN A 26 -38.40 34.26 15.26
C ASN A 26 -38.98 35.68 15.31
N ARG A 27 -40.29 35.84 15.11
CA ARG A 27 -40.99 37.13 14.96
C ARG A 27 -40.76 38.12 16.11
N SER A 28 -40.52 37.62 17.33
CA SER A 28 -40.26 38.42 18.54
C SER A 28 -38.82 38.95 18.65
N TYR A 29 -37.84 38.30 17.99
CA TYR A 29 -36.45 38.77 17.95
C TYR A 29 -36.26 39.94 16.97
N PHE A 30 -37.01 39.95 15.87
CA PHE A 30 -36.89 40.97 14.83
C PHE A 30 -37.47 42.34 15.18
N PHE A 31 -38.37 42.44 16.17
CA PHE A 31 -39.03 43.70 16.54
C PHE A 31 -38.37 44.45 17.72
N ARG A 32 -37.33 43.91 18.36
CA ARG A 32 -36.64 44.56 19.49
C ARG A 32 -35.44 45.44 19.12
N SER A 33 -34.98 45.45 17.87
CA SER A 33 -33.86 46.29 17.40
C SER A 33 -34.29 47.39 16.42
N ALA A 34 -35.53 47.88 16.53
CA ALA A 34 -36.04 48.95 15.68
C ALA A 34 -35.45 50.32 16.09
N GLY A 35 -34.28 50.64 15.54
CA GLY A 35 -33.63 51.95 15.69
C GLY A 35 -32.87 52.45 14.45
N CYS A 36 -32.72 51.66 13.39
CA CYS A 36 -32.05 52.12 12.15
C CYS A 36 -32.54 51.27 10.96
N HIS A 37 -33.49 51.80 10.18
CA HIS A 37 -34.40 50.96 9.39
C HIS A 37 -33.97 50.60 7.95
N GLU A 38 -32.82 51.06 7.47
CA GLU A 38 -32.37 50.74 6.09
C GLU A 38 -31.02 50.02 6.04
N HIS A 39 -30.04 50.42 6.85
CA HIS A 39 -28.70 49.84 6.78
C HIS A 39 -28.60 48.41 7.35
N THR A 40 -29.38 48.07 8.38
CA THR A 40 -29.29 46.74 9.03
C THR A 40 -29.94 45.64 8.19
N ILE A 41 -30.98 45.95 7.42
CA ILE A 41 -31.63 45.01 6.50
C ILE A 41 -30.74 44.76 5.27
N ILE A 42 -30.10 45.81 4.75
CA ILE A 42 -29.12 45.72 3.66
C ILE A 42 -27.89 44.91 4.09
N PHE A 43 -27.39 45.10 5.32
CA PHE A 43 -26.25 44.34 5.85
C PHE A 43 -26.59 42.85 6.04
N LEU A 44 -27.79 42.53 6.53
CA LEU A 44 -28.27 41.15 6.67
C LEU A 44 -28.56 40.48 5.31
N LEU A 45 -29.06 41.23 4.32
CA LEU A 45 -29.23 40.76 2.94
C LEU A 45 -27.89 40.52 2.25
N LEU A 46 -26.90 41.43 2.42
CA LEU A 46 -25.54 41.25 1.94
C LEU A 46 -24.86 40.05 2.59
N PHE A 47 -24.99 39.89 3.91
CA PHE A 47 -24.50 38.71 4.63
C PHE A 47 -25.17 37.43 4.13
N PHE A 48 -26.51 37.43 3.94
CA PHE A 48 -27.21 36.27 3.41
C PHE A 48 -26.84 35.96 1.97
N THR A 49 -26.63 36.96 1.10
CA THR A 49 -26.17 36.76 -0.28
C THR A 49 -24.71 36.30 -0.34
N LEU A 50 -23.86 36.74 0.59
CA LEU A 50 -22.46 36.31 0.71
C LEU A 50 -22.34 34.88 1.30
N THR A 51 -23.27 34.46 2.17
CA THR A 51 -23.32 33.09 2.69
C THR A 51 -24.08 32.12 1.79
N LEU A 52 -24.95 32.61 0.90
CA LEU A 52 -25.62 31.80 -0.14
C LEU A 52 -24.79 31.69 -1.42
N SER A 53 -23.83 32.59 -1.67
CA SER A 53 -22.85 32.45 -2.76
C SER A 53 -21.78 31.39 -2.48
N SER A 54 -21.69 30.88 -1.26
CA SER A 54 -20.75 29.80 -0.88
C SER A 54 -21.42 28.43 -0.73
N VAL A 55 -22.70 28.29 -1.05
CA VAL A 55 -23.32 26.98 -1.26
C VAL A 55 -23.28 26.70 -2.75
N SER A 56 -22.09 26.36 -3.24
CA SER A 56 -21.99 25.58 -4.48
C SER A 56 -22.69 24.26 -4.16
N PHE A 57 -23.85 24.03 -4.75
CA PHE A 57 -24.31 22.64 -4.90
C PHE A 57 -23.29 22.02 -5.86
N GLY A 58 -22.25 21.40 -5.29
CA GLY A 58 -21.21 20.72 -6.05
C GLY A 58 -21.90 19.73 -6.99
N ILE A 59 -21.84 20.01 -8.29
CA ILE A 59 -22.26 19.03 -9.29
C ILE A 59 -21.20 17.95 -9.21
N VAL A 60 -21.59 16.78 -8.71
CA VAL A 60 -20.72 15.60 -8.77
C VAL A 60 -20.52 15.27 -10.24
N THR A 61 -19.25 15.24 -10.65
CA THR A 61 -18.85 15.02 -12.04
C THR A 61 -18.57 13.54 -12.24
N PRO A 62 -19.38 12.82 -13.03
CA PRO A 62 -19.13 11.42 -13.33
C PRO A 62 -17.86 11.29 -14.19
N ILE A 63 -17.03 10.30 -13.87
CA ILE A 63 -15.85 9.91 -14.61
C ILE A 63 -16.05 8.47 -15.07
N SER A 64 -16.18 8.29 -16.37
CA SER A 64 -16.49 7.01 -17.02
C SER A 64 -15.38 6.52 -17.94
N SER A 65 -14.42 7.40 -18.27
CA SER A 65 -13.33 7.09 -19.19
C SER A 65 -11.98 7.65 -18.74
N LEU A 66 -10.92 7.09 -19.33
CA LEU A 66 -9.55 7.53 -19.10
C LEU A 66 -9.31 8.98 -19.57
N GLU A 67 -9.98 9.40 -20.65
CA GLU A 67 -9.92 10.78 -21.15
C GLU A 67 -10.55 11.77 -20.17
N GLU A 68 -11.65 11.40 -19.52
CA GLU A 68 -12.29 12.23 -18.48
C GLU A 68 -11.41 12.31 -17.23
N LEU A 69 -10.84 11.18 -16.81
CA LEU A 69 -9.92 11.12 -15.68
C LEU A 69 -8.71 12.05 -15.88
N GLN A 70 -8.13 12.08 -17.08
CA GLN A 70 -6.95 12.91 -17.36
C GLN A 70 -7.25 14.42 -17.38
N LYS A 71 -8.52 14.82 -17.58
CA LYS A 71 -8.94 16.23 -17.60
C LYS A 71 -8.88 16.90 -16.23
N ILE A 72 -8.93 16.14 -15.15
CA ILE A 72 -8.89 16.68 -13.78
C ILE A 72 -7.64 17.55 -13.59
N GLY A 73 -7.86 18.82 -13.27
CA GLY A 73 -6.87 19.88 -13.11
C GLY A 73 -6.28 20.46 -14.39
N LYS A 74 -6.70 19.98 -15.57
CA LYS A 74 -6.24 20.44 -16.89
C LYS A 74 -7.35 21.13 -17.69
N ASP A 75 -8.59 20.74 -17.48
CA ASP A 75 -9.77 21.34 -18.11
C ASP A 75 -10.53 22.19 -17.08
N PRO A 76 -10.98 23.42 -17.42
CA PRO A 76 -11.76 24.26 -16.52
C PRO A 76 -13.06 23.62 -15.99
N ASN A 77 -13.63 22.64 -16.71
CA ASN A 77 -14.82 21.90 -16.27
C ASN A 77 -14.48 20.75 -15.31
N TYR A 78 -13.19 20.46 -15.11
CA TYR A 78 -12.70 19.43 -14.21
C TYR A 78 -11.67 20.07 -13.25
N PRO A 79 -12.08 20.99 -12.37
CA PRO A 79 -11.16 21.70 -11.49
C PRO A 79 -10.64 20.82 -10.33
N LEU A 80 -9.49 21.18 -9.76
CA LEU A 80 -8.83 20.40 -8.68
C LEU A 80 -9.57 20.41 -7.34
N ASP A 81 -10.56 21.27 -7.17
CA ASP A 81 -11.47 21.38 -6.03
C ASP A 81 -12.87 20.79 -6.33
N GLY A 82 -13.02 20.10 -7.46
CA GLY A 82 -14.28 19.46 -7.87
C GLY A 82 -14.61 18.18 -7.08
N GLU A 83 -15.86 17.75 -7.19
CA GLU A 83 -16.32 16.44 -6.69
C GLU A 83 -16.49 15.48 -7.86
N TYR A 84 -15.84 14.32 -7.80
CA TYR A 84 -15.79 13.31 -8.85
C TYR A 84 -16.27 11.97 -8.34
N GLU A 85 -16.99 11.23 -9.18
CA GLU A 85 -17.30 9.83 -8.93
C GLU A 85 -17.01 8.95 -10.15
N LEU A 86 -16.39 7.78 -9.92
CA LEU A 86 -16.30 6.78 -10.99
C LEU A 86 -17.68 6.15 -11.20
N THR A 87 -18.09 6.02 -12.46
CA THR A 87 -19.36 5.36 -12.82
C THR A 87 -19.20 3.92 -13.28
N ASN A 88 -17.97 3.50 -13.57
CA ASN A 88 -17.59 2.17 -14.03
C ASN A 88 -16.08 1.97 -13.85
N ASP A 89 -15.65 0.73 -13.98
CA ASP A 89 -14.23 0.39 -14.09
C ASP A 89 -13.60 1.06 -15.33
N ILE A 90 -12.34 1.47 -15.21
CA ILE A 90 -11.56 2.09 -16.29
C ILE A 90 -10.33 1.23 -16.58
N ASP A 91 -10.19 0.76 -17.82
CA ASP A 91 -8.93 0.18 -18.28
C ASP A 91 -7.98 1.30 -18.73
N ALA A 92 -6.85 1.44 -18.05
CA ALA A 92 -5.82 2.43 -18.32
C ALA A 92 -4.63 1.85 -19.12
N SER A 93 -4.76 0.66 -19.72
CA SER A 93 -3.70 0.00 -20.49
C SER A 93 -3.11 0.86 -21.61
N GLU A 94 -3.91 1.73 -22.23
CA GLU A 94 -3.44 2.66 -23.26
C GLU A 94 -2.40 3.67 -22.77
N THR A 95 -2.35 3.95 -21.46
CA THR A 95 -1.44 4.94 -20.87
C THR A 95 0.02 4.61 -21.16
N ILE A 96 0.39 3.33 -21.31
CA ILE A 96 1.77 2.93 -21.66
C ILE A 96 2.28 3.56 -22.95
N ASN A 97 1.39 3.87 -23.90
CA ASN A 97 1.75 4.47 -25.19
C ASN A 97 1.68 6.01 -25.18
N TRP A 98 1.28 6.61 -24.06
CA TRP A 98 1.11 8.05 -23.96
C TRP A 98 2.45 8.77 -23.87
N LYS A 99 2.55 9.89 -24.58
CA LYS A 99 3.69 10.82 -24.54
C LYS A 99 5.05 10.12 -24.73
N LEU A 100 5.13 9.21 -25.70
CA LEU A 100 6.34 8.42 -26.00
C LEU A 100 6.80 7.53 -24.83
N GLY A 101 5.86 6.89 -24.13
CA GLY A 101 6.18 5.94 -23.05
C GLY A 101 6.40 6.58 -21.68
N ILE A 102 5.96 7.82 -21.49
CA ILE A 102 5.98 8.50 -20.18
C ILE A 102 4.78 8.09 -19.34
N GLY A 103 3.64 7.74 -19.96
CA GLY A 103 2.46 7.32 -19.21
C GLY A 103 1.47 8.42 -18.88
N PHE A 104 0.61 8.10 -17.91
CA PHE A 104 -0.35 9.02 -17.32
C PHE A 104 0.38 10.17 -16.60
N HIS A 105 -0.22 11.36 -16.62
CA HIS A 105 0.33 12.53 -15.93
C HIS A 105 -0.44 12.75 -14.63
N PRO A 106 0.22 12.68 -13.45
CA PRO A 106 -0.42 12.73 -12.15
C PRO A 106 -1.43 13.88 -11.98
N ILE A 107 -2.47 13.63 -11.18
CA ILE A 107 -3.48 14.63 -10.82
C ILE A 107 -2.96 15.44 -9.62
N GLY A 108 -2.94 16.76 -9.79
CA GLY A 108 -2.44 17.69 -8.76
C GLY A 108 -0.91 17.74 -8.69
N THR A 109 -0.39 18.93 -8.38
CA THR A 109 1.04 19.18 -8.12
C THR A 109 1.20 19.89 -6.78
N ASN A 110 2.43 20.04 -6.29
CA ASN A 110 2.70 20.81 -5.07
C ASN A 110 2.22 22.27 -5.17
N GLU A 111 2.28 22.89 -6.35
CA GLU A 111 1.80 24.26 -6.59
C GLU A 111 0.28 24.34 -6.75
N LYS A 112 -0.34 23.26 -7.23
CA LYS A 112 -1.78 23.16 -7.49
C LYS A 112 -2.27 21.79 -7.02
N PRO A 113 -2.44 21.61 -5.71
CA PRO A 113 -2.83 20.32 -5.15
C PRO A 113 -4.27 19.97 -5.53
N PHE A 114 -4.58 18.68 -5.58
CA PHE A 114 -5.97 18.23 -5.55
C PHE A 114 -6.54 18.47 -4.15
N VAL A 115 -7.62 19.24 -4.06
CA VAL A 115 -8.30 19.60 -2.79
C VAL A 115 -9.80 19.28 -2.83
N GLY A 116 -10.24 18.62 -3.89
CA GLY A 116 -11.61 18.18 -4.09
C GLY A 116 -11.89 16.81 -3.47
N LYS A 117 -12.96 16.17 -3.95
CA LYS A 117 -13.36 14.81 -3.56
C LYS A 117 -13.31 13.89 -4.76
N PHE A 118 -12.67 12.72 -4.61
CA PHE A 118 -12.70 11.64 -5.58
C PHE A 118 -13.27 10.37 -4.94
N ASP A 119 -14.44 9.95 -5.38
CA ASP A 119 -15.15 8.77 -4.89
C ASP A 119 -15.15 7.68 -5.98
N GLY A 120 -14.37 6.62 -5.79
CA GLY A 120 -14.31 5.53 -6.75
C GLY A 120 -15.58 4.68 -6.80
N LYS A 121 -16.51 4.82 -5.84
CA LYS A 121 -17.74 4.01 -5.74
C LYS A 121 -17.53 2.49 -5.77
N GLY A 122 -16.32 2.05 -5.42
CA GLY A 122 -15.88 0.66 -5.48
C GLY A 122 -15.41 0.20 -6.86
N ASN A 123 -15.37 1.08 -7.86
CA ASN A 123 -14.85 0.77 -9.19
C ASN A 123 -13.32 0.75 -9.21
N LYS A 124 -12.80 0.10 -10.24
CA LYS A 124 -11.40 -0.16 -10.46
C LYS A 124 -10.82 0.73 -11.55
N ILE A 125 -9.53 1.04 -11.43
CA ILE A 125 -8.71 1.51 -12.55
C ILE A 125 -7.59 0.49 -12.74
N THR A 126 -7.56 -0.17 -13.89
CA THR A 126 -6.62 -1.25 -14.16
C THR A 126 -5.50 -0.81 -15.09
N ASN A 127 -4.34 -1.47 -15.03
CA ASN A 127 -3.26 -1.33 -16.02
C ASN A 127 -2.69 0.10 -16.17
N LEU A 128 -2.80 0.94 -15.14
CA LEU A 128 -2.28 2.31 -15.15
C LEU A 128 -0.74 2.29 -15.23
N PHE A 129 -0.18 3.03 -16.19
CA PHE A 129 1.25 3.17 -16.38
C PHE A 129 1.70 4.63 -16.18
N ILE A 130 2.68 4.84 -15.30
CA ILE A 130 3.35 6.13 -15.07
C ILE A 130 4.86 5.88 -15.00
N ASN A 131 5.63 6.54 -15.88
CA ASN A 131 7.09 6.38 -15.95
C ASN A 131 7.79 7.75 -15.96
N LEU A 132 8.01 8.27 -14.75
CA LEU A 132 8.58 9.59 -14.49
C LEU A 132 9.81 9.49 -13.57
N PRO A 133 10.89 8.76 -13.96
CA PRO A 133 11.99 8.36 -13.07
C PRO A 133 12.83 9.51 -12.50
N SER A 134 12.60 10.75 -12.94
CA SER A 134 13.29 11.96 -12.43
C SER A 134 12.30 13.00 -11.89
N SER A 135 11.05 12.61 -11.65
CA SER A 135 10.01 13.50 -11.12
C SER A 135 9.62 13.09 -9.71
N ASN A 136 9.30 14.10 -8.90
CA ASN A 136 8.75 13.91 -7.57
C ASN A 136 7.22 13.92 -7.61
N HIS A 137 6.58 13.47 -6.53
CA HIS A 137 5.12 13.49 -6.36
C HIS A 137 4.43 12.66 -7.45
N VAL A 138 4.73 11.36 -7.46
CA VAL A 138 4.30 10.45 -8.51
C VAL A 138 3.29 9.46 -7.95
N GLY A 139 2.15 9.35 -8.64
CA GLY A 139 1.02 8.45 -8.38
C GLY A 139 -0.15 8.83 -9.28
N LEU A 140 -1.30 8.15 -9.18
CA LEU A 140 -2.51 8.63 -9.86
C LEU A 140 -2.78 10.10 -9.47
N PHE A 141 -2.67 10.40 -8.18
CA PHE A 141 -2.58 11.76 -7.65
C PHE A 141 -1.14 12.07 -7.30
N GLY A 142 -0.58 13.14 -7.86
CA GLY A 142 0.76 13.57 -7.49
C GLY A 142 0.76 14.18 -6.09
N TYR A 143 -0.18 15.10 -5.85
CA TYR A 143 -0.31 15.82 -4.59
C TYR A 143 -1.78 16.02 -4.22
N VAL A 144 -2.14 15.58 -3.02
CA VAL A 144 -3.45 15.82 -2.40
C VAL A 144 -3.27 16.74 -1.21
N GLY A 145 -3.81 17.95 -1.32
CA GLY A 145 -3.65 19.02 -0.34
C GLY A 145 -4.86 19.18 0.56
N SER A 146 -4.96 20.36 1.18
CA SER A 146 -5.84 20.57 2.33
C SER A 146 -7.28 20.15 2.11
N GLY A 147 -7.74 19.24 2.96
CA GLY A 147 -9.12 18.74 2.97
C GLY A 147 -9.48 17.83 1.78
N GLY A 148 -8.53 17.47 0.92
CA GLY A 148 -8.77 16.55 -0.19
C GLY A 148 -9.22 15.17 0.29
N ILE A 149 -10.21 14.59 -0.38
CA ILE A 149 -10.79 13.28 -0.02
C ILE A 149 -10.66 12.32 -1.19
N ILE A 150 -10.05 11.17 -0.94
CA ILE A 150 -10.01 10.04 -1.89
C ILE A 150 -10.61 8.83 -1.19
N GLN A 151 -11.61 8.19 -1.80
CA GLN A 151 -12.27 7.04 -1.17
C GLN A 151 -12.76 6.00 -2.18
N ASP A 152 -12.91 4.77 -1.70
CA ASP A 152 -13.63 3.69 -2.40
C ASP A 152 -13.11 3.43 -3.83
N ILE A 153 -11.79 3.45 -4.02
CA ILE A 153 -11.11 3.29 -5.32
C ILE A 153 -10.06 2.19 -5.25
N TYR A 154 -9.98 1.39 -6.31
CA TYR A 154 -9.04 0.27 -6.41
C TYR A 154 -8.20 0.39 -7.68
N LEU A 155 -6.88 0.46 -7.53
CA LEU A 155 -5.95 0.40 -8.66
C LEU A 155 -5.43 -1.02 -8.80
N GLU A 156 -5.54 -1.64 -9.97
CA GLU A 156 -5.08 -3.01 -10.18
C GLU A 156 -4.08 -3.12 -11.32
N ASN A 157 -3.04 -3.93 -11.12
CA ASN A 157 -1.97 -4.17 -12.09
C ASN A 157 -1.32 -2.88 -12.61
N ILE A 158 -0.97 -1.97 -11.70
CA ILE A 158 -0.35 -0.69 -12.09
C ILE A 158 1.18 -0.77 -12.12
N TRP A 159 1.80 0.08 -12.94
CA TRP A 159 3.24 0.30 -12.94
C TRP A 159 3.53 1.79 -12.73
N VAL A 160 4.20 2.12 -11.64
CA VAL A 160 4.55 3.51 -11.31
C VAL A 160 6.04 3.62 -11.03
N THR A 161 6.73 4.45 -11.82
CA THR A 161 8.14 4.82 -11.62
C THR A 161 8.26 6.31 -11.36
N GLY A 162 8.93 6.69 -10.27
CA GLY A 162 9.20 8.08 -9.87
C GLY A 162 10.60 8.26 -9.27
N ASP A 163 10.88 9.45 -8.74
CA ASP A 163 12.10 9.75 -7.96
C ASP A 163 11.79 9.81 -6.45
N THR A 164 11.21 10.93 -5.98
CA THR A 164 10.87 11.15 -4.57
C THR A 164 9.35 11.31 -4.37
N TYR A 165 8.81 10.83 -3.25
CA TYR A 165 7.37 10.84 -2.95
C TYR A 165 6.58 10.04 -4.00
N VAL A 166 6.81 8.73 -4.01
CA VAL A 166 6.23 7.83 -5.01
C VAL A 166 5.23 6.91 -4.34
N GLY A 167 3.98 6.99 -4.78
CA GLY A 167 2.90 6.09 -4.36
C GLY A 167 2.08 5.62 -5.55
N GLY A 168 1.52 4.42 -5.49
CA GLY A 168 0.61 3.96 -6.54
C GLY A 168 -0.62 4.85 -6.70
N LEU A 169 -1.24 5.21 -5.57
CA LEU A 169 -2.41 6.09 -5.54
C LEU A 169 -2.00 7.56 -5.38
N ILE A 170 -1.11 7.87 -4.43
CA ILE A 170 -0.77 9.26 -4.07
C ILE A 170 0.74 9.42 -3.87
N GLY A 171 1.35 10.41 -4.53
CA GLY A 171 2.73 10.80 -4.22
C GLY A 171 2.85 11.41 -2.83
N TYR A 172 2.09 12.48 -2.57
CA TYR A 172 2.11 13.23 -1.31
C TYR A 172 0.69 13.57 -0.82
N LEU A 173 0.39 13.24 0.44
CA LEU A 173 -0.92 13.45 1.10
C LEU A 173 -0.76 14.39 2.30
N ASP A 174 -1.41 15.56 2.29
CA ASP A 174 -1.15 16.65 3.26
C ASP A 174 -2.40 17.33 3.86
N TRP A 175 -2.20 18.05 4.97
CA TRP A 175 -3.05 19.14 5.47
C TRP A 175 -4.53 18.82 5.70
N GLY A 176 -4.78 17.70 6.37
CA GLY A 176 -6.12 17.22 6.70
C GLY A 176 -6.78 16.44 5.57
N ALA A 177 -6.04 16.14 4.50
CA ALA A 177 -6.51 15.21 3.48
C ALA A 177 -6.70 13.80 4.05
N SER A 178 -7.54 13.01 3.38
CA SER A 178 -7.84 11.65 3.80
C SER A 178 -7.97 10.67 2.64
N VAL A 179 -7.53 9.44 2.90
CA VAL A 179 -7.74 8.28 2.02
C VAL A 179 -8.46 7.18 2.79
N SER A 180 -9.52 6.62 2.22
CA SER A 180 -10.25 5.53 2.88
C SER A 180 -10.83 4.48 1.96
N ASN A 181 -10.84 3.22 2.42
CA ASN A 181 -11.42 2.08 1.70
C ASN A 181 -10.83 1.94 0.29
N SER A 182 -9.51 2.00 0.17
CA SER A 182 -8.84 2.02 -1.12
C SER A 182 -7.72 0.99 -1.19
N GLY A 183 -7.52 0.40 -2.36
CA GLY A 183 -6.52 -0.63 -2.58
C GLY A 183 -5.68 -0.37 -3.81
N VAL A 184 -4.44 -0.83 -3.78
CA VAL A 184 -3.54 -0.78 -4.94
C VAL A 184 -2.88 -2.14 -5.12
N SER A 185 -2.84 -2.65 -6.35
CA SER A 185 -1.97 -3.75 -6.75
C SER A 185 -1.06 -3.37 -7.91
N GLY A 186 0.22 -3.73 -7.84
CA GLY A 186 1.16 -3.46 -8.92
C GLY A 186 2.64 -3.35 -8.51
N LYS A 187 3.43 -2.73 -9.38
CA LYS A 187 4.87 -2.49 -9.21
C LYS A 187 5.15 -1.00 -9.06
N ILE A 188 5.72 -0.63 -7.91
CA ILE A 188 6.08 0.74 -7.57
C ILE A 188 7.59 0.84 -7.45
N THR A 189 8.19 1.78 -8.17
CA THR A 189 9.64 2.01 -8.19
C THR A 189 9.92 3.49 -7.94
N GLY A 190 10.76 3.79 -6.94
CA GLY A 190 11.24 5.14 -6.67
C GLY A 190 12.66 5.13 -6.12
N ILE A 191 13.09 6.27 -5.57
CA ILE A 191 14.37 6.40 -4.87
C ILE A 191 14.11 6.70 -3.39
N PHE A 192 13.41 7.80 -3.09
CA PHE A 192 13.16 8.27 -1.73
C PHE A 192 11.66 8.31 -1.42
N GLU A 193 11.27 7.84 -0.24
CA GLU A 193 9.89 7.89 0.25
C GLU A 193 8.92 7.20 -0.73
N VAL A 194 9.08 5.88 -0.80
CA VAL A 194 8.37 5.02 -1.74
C VAL A 194 7.39 4.13 -0.97
N GLY A 195 6.11 4.28 -1.27
CA GLY A 195 5.04 3.46 -0.69
C GLY A 195 4.20 2.81 -1.77
N GLY A 196 3.64 1.63 -1.51
CA GLY A 196 2.71 1.00 -2.45
C GLY A 196 1.45 1.84 -2.72
N LEU A 197 0.91 2.47 -1.68
CA LEU A 197 -0.26 3.34 -1.75
C LEU A 197 0.12 4.84 -1.76
N VAL A 198 0.93 5.26 -0.78
CA VAL A 198 1.30 6.67 -0.57
C VAL A 198 2.81 6.83 -0.39
N GLY A 199 3.45 7.73 -1.13
CA GLY A 199 4.88 8.03 -0.92
C GLY A 199 5.14 8.70 0.43
N HIS A 200 4.58 9.90 0.61
CA HIS A 200 4.64 10.66 1.86
C HIS A 200 3.25 11.03 2.39
N LYS A 201 3.07 10.86 3.69
CA LYS A 201 1.86 11.21 4.42
C LYS A 201 2.19 12.25 5.50
N ASP A 202 1.80 13.51 5.31
CA ASP A 202 1.88 14.58 6.32
C ASP A 202 0.48 15.02 6.79
N ILE A 203 0.31 15.36 8.07
CA ILE A 203 -0.92 15.89 8.71
C ILE A 203 -2.23 15.32 8.11
N SER A 204 -2.34 14.00 7.96
CA SER A 204 -3.44 13.38 7.19
C SER A 204 -3.89 12.05 7.79
N THR A 205 -4.94 11.45 7.22
CA THR A 205 -5.49 10.17 7.68
C THR A 205 -5.58 9.15 6.54
N ILE A 206 -5.09 7.94 6.78
CA ILE A 206 -5.27 6.79 5.90
C ILE A 206 -6.03 5.71 6.69
N THR A 207 -7.10 5.16 6.13
CA THR A 207 -7.97 4.22 6.87
C THR A 207 -8.56 3.13 5.99
N ARG A 208 -8.45 1.85 6.39
CA ARG A 208 -8.97 0.71 5.59
C ARG A 208 -8.39 0.68 4.19
N CYS A 209 -7.07 0.85 4.10
CA CYS A 209 -6.37 0.83 2.83
C CYS A 209 -5.33 -0.28 2.76
N TYR A 210 -5.05 -0.76 1.55
CA TYR A 210 -4.09 -1.82 1.36
C TYR A 210 -3.24 -1.70 0.11
N PHE A 211 -2.12 -2.42 0.12
CA PHE A 211 -1.30 -2.64 -1.06
C PHE A 211 -0.94 -4.12 -1.24
N THR A 212 -0.91 -4.57 -2.49
CA THR A 212 -0.35 -5.87 -2.88
C THR A 212 0.61 -5.72 -4.07
N GLY A 213 1.72 -6.45 -4.08
CA GLY A 213 2.69 -6.41 -5.19
C GLY A 213 4.09 -6.03 -4.73
N SER A 214 4.82 -5.26 -5.53
CA SER A 214 6.25 -5.01 -5.30
C SER A 214 6.59 -3.52 -5.19
N VAL A 215 7.43 -3.19 -4.21
CA VAL A 215 7.92 -1.83 -3.96
C VAL A 215 9.44 -1.83 -3.93
N TYR A 216 10.04 -1.00 -4.77
CA TYR A 216 11.49 -0.83 -4.88
C TYR A 216 11.87 0.62 -4.60
N GLY A 217 12.84 0.82 -3.71
CA GLY A 217 13.39 2.14 -3.42
C GLY A 217 14.80 2.07 -2.85
N PHE A 218 15.31 3.21 -2.41
CA PHE A 218 16.61 3.32 -1.75
C PHE A 218 16.45 3.58 -0.26
N GLU A 219 15.68 4.61 0.11
CA GLU A 219 15.48 5.06 1.49
C GLU A 219 14.01 5.39 1.76
N TRP A 220 13.55 5.03 2.97
CA TRP A 220 12.15 5.11 3.41
C TRP A 220 11.21 4.38 2.46
N VAL A 221 11.38 3.06 2.38
CA VAL A 221 10.60 2.18 1.51
C VAL A 221 9.62 1.38 2.35
N GLY A 222 8.32 1.55 2.11
CA GLY A 222 7.28 0.81 2.79
C GLY A 222 6.35 0.09 1.82
N GLY A 223 5.85 -1.08 2.20
CA GLY A 223 4.87 -1.78 1.36
C GLY A 223 3.59 -0.98 1.14
N LEU A 224 3.14 -0.18 2.12
CA LEU A 224 1.99 0.72 1.97
C LEU A 224 2.41 2.19 1.88
N ILE A 225 3.28 2.64 2.78
CA ILE A 225 3.64 4.07 2.91
C ILE A 225 5.16 4.23 3.01
N GLY A 226 5.76 5.14 2.24
CA GLY A 226 7.19 5.41 2.37
C GLY A 226 7.51 6.03 3.74
N LYS A 227 6.94 7.22 4.00
CA LYS A 227 7.15 7.97 5.24
C LYS A 227 5.87 8.61 5.77
N THR A 228 5.75 8.65 7.11
CA THR A 228 4.65 9.37 7.79
C THR A 228 5.17 10.52 8.65
N ARG A 229 4.32 11.54 8.80
CA ARG A 229 4.45 12.61 9.77
C ARG A 229 3.06 13.09 10.16
N TYR A 230 2.76 13.19 11.46
CA TYR A 230 1.47 13.64 12.00
C TYR A 230 0.20 12.91 11.51
N GLY A 231 -0.77 12.68 12.40
CA GLY A 231 -2.04 12.04 12.04
C GLY A 231 -1.95 10.51 12.02
N SER A 232 -2.89 9.82 11.37
CA SER A 232 -3.15 8.40 11.66
C SER A 232 -3.17 7.47 10.45
N VAL A 233 -2.66 6.26 10.63
CA VAL A 233 -2.79 5.11 9.71
C VAL A 233 -3.55 4.03 10.47
N ASN A 234 -4.78 3.70 10.05
CA ASN A 234 -5.66 2.81 10.79
C ASN A 234 -6.21 1.68 9.91
N LYS A 235 -6.24 0.45 10.42
CA LYS A 235 -6.91 -0.67 9.73
C LYS A 235 -6.34 -0.93 8.34
N CYS A 236 -5.03 -0.86 8.22
CA CYS A 236 -4.32 -0.93 6.96
C CYS A 236 -3.48 -2.20 6.87
N TYR A 237 -3.23 -2.67 5.65
CA TYR A 237 -2.32 -3.79 5.47
C TYR A 237 -1.51 -3.75 4.17
N ALA A 238 -0.39 -4.45 4.16
CA ALA A 238 0.40 -4.70 2.96
C ALA A 238 0.73 -6.19 2.84
N LYS A 239 0.52 -6.75 1.64
CA LYS A 239 1.02 -8.08 1.23
C LYS A 239 1.98 -7.88 0.07
N SER A 240 3.25 -7.66 0.36
CA SER A 240 4.18 -7.13 -0.64
C SER A 240 5.60 -7.66 -0.54
N PHE A 241 6.29 -7.66 -1.68
CA PHE A 241 7.75 -7.68 -1.74
C PHE A 241 8.27 -6.24 -1.62
N VAL A 242 9.13 -5.97 -0.64
CA VAL A 242 9.71 -4.64 -0.41
C VAL A 242 11.23 -4.72 -0.46
N SER A 243 11.86 -3.90 -1.29
CA SER A 243 13.32 -3.84 -1.41
C SER A 243 13.85 -2.42 -1.27
N GLY A 244 14.85 -2.25 -0.40
CA GLY A 244 15.53 -0.99 -0.16
C GLY A 244 16.87 -1.13 0.56
N THR A 245 17.50 0.00 0.88
CA THR A 245 18.88 0.06 1.41
C THR A 245 18.98 0.68 2.80
N PHE A 246 18.15 1.65 3.17
CA PHE A 246 18.17 2.26 4.51
C PHE A 246 17.01 1.78 5.37
N SER A 247 15.98 2.62 5.58
CA SER A 247 14.77 2.23 6.32
C SER A 247 13.78 1.53 5.39
N VAL A 248 13.52 0.25 5.68
CA VAL A 248 12.63 -0.61 4.91
C VAL A 248 11.66 -1.32 5.83
N GLY A 249 10.36 -1.15 5.58
CA GLY A 249 9.29 -1.78 6.35
C GLY A 249 8.25 -2.47 5.50
N GLY A 250 7.67 -3.57 5.99
CA GLY A 250 6.59 -4.24 5.28
C GLY A 250 5.33 -3.39 5.12
N LEU A 251 4.99 -2.53 6.09
CA LEU A 251 3.93 -1.54 5.95
C LEU A 251 4.49 -0.14 5.68
N ILE A 252 5.44 0.32 6.50
CA ILE A 252 5.92 1.71 6.48
C ILE A 252 7.45 1.77 6.53
N GLY A 253 8.09 2.57 5.67
CA GLY A 253 9.54 2.79 5.73
C GLY A 253 9.95 3.50 7.03
N GLU A 254 9.44 4.71 7.25
CA GLU A 254 9.62 5.48 8.50
C GLU A 254 8.28 5.97 9.07
N ASN A 255 8.00 5.64 10.33
CA ASN A 255 6.91 6.21 11.10
C ASN A 255 7.40 7.42 11.91
N GLY A 256 7.31 8.61 11.31
CA GLY A 256 7.87 9.84 11.86
C GLY A 256 7.04 10.50 12.95
N MET A 257 7.51 11.65 13.43
CA MET A 257 6.96 12.38 14.56
C MET A 257 5.46 12.66 14.45
N GLY A 258 4.75 12.44 15.57
CA GLY A 258 3.33 12.79 15.75
C GLY A 258 2.36 11.88 15.00
N SER A 259 2.85 10.81 14.39
CA SER A 259 2.04 9.80 13.71
C SER A 259 1.55 8.71 14.65
N SER A 260 0.45 8.05 14.29
CA SER A 260 -0.02 6.83 14.95
C SER A 260 -0.36 5.75 13.94
N VAL A 261 0.14 4.54 14.14
CA VAL A 261 -0.18 3.35 13.33
C VAL A 261 -0.95 2.39 14.22
N ILE A 262 -2.20 2.09 13.83
CA ILE A 262 -3.15 1.39 14.71
C ILE A 262 -3.87 0.28 13.95
N GLU A 263 -4.05 -0.88 14.60
CA GLU A 263 -4.87 -1.99 14.10
C GLU A 263 -4.48 -2.39 12.67
N SER A 264 -3.18 -2.53 12.39
CA SER A 264 -2.66 -2.70 11.03
C SER A 264 -1.64 -3.83 10.97
N PHE A 265 -1.45 -4.43 9.80
CA PHE A 265 -0.52 -5.57 9.66
C PHE A 265 0.26 -5.60 8.35
N ALA A 266 1.37 -6.33 8.34
CA ALA A 266 2.13 -6.58 7.12
C ALA A 266 2.47 -8.06 6.97
N THR A 267 2.52 -8.50 5.72
CA THR A 267 2.99 -9.82 5.31
C THR A 267 3.72 -9.73 3.96
N GLY A 268 4.49 -10.74 3.61
CA GLY A 268 5.32 -10.78 2.40
C GLY A 268 6.80 -10.83 2.71
N TYR A 269 7.63 -10.29 1.81
CA TYR A 269 9.09 -10.45 1.86
C TYR A 269 9.79 -9.11 1.87
N ILE A 270 10.75 -8.98 2.78
CA ILE A 270 11.49 -7.74 2.98
C ILE A 270 12.97 -7.97 2.72
N SER A 271 13.52 -7.28 1.74
CA SER A 271 14.95 -7.20 1.47
C SER A 271 15.44 -5.79 1.76
N GLY A 272 15.76 -5.52 3.02
CA GLY A 272 16.20 -4.20 3.48
C GLY A 272 17.73 -4.05 3.57
N GLY A 273 18.15 -2.95 4.20
CA GLY A 273 19.53 -2.70 4.56
C GLY A 273 19.66 -2.25 6.01
N GLU A 274 19.94 -0.97 6.28
CA GLU A 274 20.31 -0.52 7.63
C GLU A 274 19.21 -0.74 8.69
N GLU A 275 17.98 -0.33 8.43
CA GLU A 275 16.86 -0.39 9.37
C GLU A 275 15.73 -1.19 8.75
N THR A 276 15.67 -2.48 9.06
CA THR A 276 14.75 -3.41 8.40
C THR A 276 13.74 -3.95 9.41
N GLY A 277 12.47 -3.64 9.20
CA GLY A 277 11.37 -4.16 10.00
C GLY A 277 10.37 -4.95 9.18
N GLY A 278 9.84 -6.05 9.72
CA GLY A 278 8.76 -6.76 9.04
C GLY A 278 7.48 -5.91 8.91
N PHE A 279 7.30 -4.91 9.79
CA PHE A 279 6.20 -3.94 9.77
C PHE A 279 6.68 -2.51 9.48
N ILE A 280 7.63 -1.99 10.27
CA ILE A 280 8.15 -0.62 10.15
C ILE A 280 9.68 -0.63 10.13
N GLY A 281 10.32 0.04 9.18
CA GLY A 281 11.79 0.16 9.16
C GLY A 281 12.31 0.92 10.38
N ALA A 282 11.93 2.20 10.49
CA ALA A 282 12.25 3.07 11.63
C ALA A 282 10.99 3.67 12.26
N ASN A 283 10.88 3.62 13.59
CA ASN A 283 9.74 4.15 14.31
C ASN A 283 10.14 5.26 15.30
N ALA A 284 9.61 6.45 15.13
CA ALA A 284 9.75 7.57 16.06
C ALA A 284 8.43 7.93 16.77
N SER A 285 7.37 7.11 16.62
CA SER A 285 6.05 7.46 17.13
C SER A 285 5.24 6.25 17.61
N VAL A 286 3.90 6.36 17.59
CA VAL A 286 3.01 5.40 18.24
C VAL A 286 2.64 4.25 17.29
N VAL A 287 2.79 3.01 17.77
CA VAL A 287 2.39 1.77 17.10
C VAL A 287 1.56 0.93 18.07
N LEU A 288 0.29 0.70 17.76
CA LEU A 288 -0.67 0.05 18.67
C LEU A 288 -1.48 -1.03 17.96
N ASN A 289 -1.60 -2.20 18.59
CA ASN A 289 -2.43 -3.29 18.08
C ASN A 289 -2.04 -3.69 16.64
N CYS A 290 -0.75 -3.87 16.37
CA CYS A 290 -0.24 -4.15 15.03
C CYS A 290 0.55 -5.46 14.99
N TYR A 291 0.65 -6.08 13.82
CA TYR A 291 1.46 -7.29 13.71
C TYR A 291 2.16 -7.45 12.37
N SER A 292 3.18 -8.30 12.35
CA SER A 292 3.89 -8.68 11.13
C SER A 292 4.15 -10.16 11.05
N THR A 293 3.81 -10.74 9.90
CA THR A 293 4.23 -12.09 9.50
C THR A 293 5.24 -12.04 8.35
N SER A 294 5.80 -10.86 8.06
CA SER A 294 6.71 -10.64 6.94
C SER A 294 8.03 -11.38 7.14
N ILE A 295 8.49 -12.08 6.10
CA ILE A 295 9.78 -12.76 6.07
C ILE A 295 10.85 -11.74 5.70
N ILE A 296 11.87 -11.60 6.54
CA ILE A 296 13.01 -10.72 6.27
C ILE A 296 14.12 -11.56 5.63
N THR A 297 14.35 -11.34 4.33
CA THR A 297 15.37 -12.05 3.54
C THR A 297 16.73 -11.36 3.55
N ARG A 298 16.79 -10.08 3.95
CA ARG A 298 18.03 -9.32 4.09
C ARG A 298 17.87 -8.14 5.04
N GLY A 299 18.86 -7.93 5.91
CA GLY A 299 19.09 -6.72 6.69
C GLY A 299 20.58 -6.57 7.01
N LEU A 300 21.01 -5.38 7.47
CA LEU A 300 22.43 -5.07 7.68
C LEU A 300 22.78 -4.60 9.09
N ILE A 301 21.99 -3.70 9.69
CA ILE A 301 22.32 -3.13 11.01
C ILE A 301 21.25 -3.49 12.04
N TYR A 302 20.08 -2.84 11.99
CA TYR A 302 18.95 -3.03 12.88
C TYR A 302 17.87 -3.84 12.17
N VAL A 303 17.63 -5.06 12.63
CA VAL A 303 16.65 -5.97 12.03
C VAL A 303 15.67 -6.46 13.08
N GLY A 304 14.38 -6.19 12.90
CA GLY A 304 13.33 -6.62 13.81
C GLY A 304 12.13 -7.23 13.09
N GLY A 305 11.56 -8.31 13.62
CA GLY A 305 10.38 -8.94 13.01
C GLY A 305 9.17 -8.02 12.90
N LEU A 306 9.06 -7.03 13.79
CA LEU A 306 8.10 -5.92 13.68
C LEU A 306 8.79 -4.62 13.29
N ILE A 307 9.77 -4.14 14.08
CA ILE A 307 10.40 -2.84 13.86
C ILE A 307 11.92 -2.97 13.84
N GLY A 308 12.57 -2.42 12.81
CA GLY A 308 14.04 -2.37 12.74
C GLY A 308 14.63 -1.52 13.87
N LEU A 309 14.49 -0.20 13.76
CA LEU A 309 14.91 0.76 14.78
C LEU A 309 13.70 1.38 15.47
N ASN A 310 13.62 1.26 16.79
CA ASN A 310 12.57 1.91 17.56
C ASN A 310 13.08 3.17 18.28
N SER A 311 12.21 4.15 18.44
CA SER A 311 12.40 5.35 19.27
C SER A 311 11.06 5.88 19.78
N GLY A 312 9.96 5.16 19.50
CA GLY A 312 8.60 5.50 19.88
C GLY A 312 7.98 4.48 20.83
N ARG A 313 6.66 4.57 21.01
CA ARG A 313 5.86 3.67 21.84
C ARG A 313 5.30 2.54 20.99
N VAL A 314 5.55 1.31 21.41
CA VAL A 314 5.01 0.08 20.80
C VAL A 314 4.20 -0.66 21.85
N GLU A 315 2.95 -0.96 21.55
CA GLU A 315 2.07 -1.65 22.49
C GLU A 315 1.08 -2.59 21.80
N ASN A 316 0.84 -3.74 22.44
CA ASN A 316 -0.05 -4.79 21.94
C ASN A 316 0.30 -5.23 20.52
N CYS A 317 1.59 -5.39 20.23
CA CYS A 317 2.05 -5.77 18.90
C CYS A 317 2.73 -7.14 18.88
N TYR A 318 2.77 -7.80 17.72
CA TYR A 318 3.52 -9.05 17.62
C TYR A 318 4.18 -9.32 16.27
N ALA A 319 5.18 -10.21 16.27
CA ALA A 319 5.85 -10.68 15.06
C ALA A 319 6.01 -12.21 15.02
N THR A 320 5.80 -12.80 13.84
CA THR A 320 6.00 -14.24 13.59
C THR A 320 6.82 -14.53 12.33
N GLY A 321 7.09 -13.55 11.48
CA GLY A 321 7.81 -13.77 10.23
C GLY A 321 9.26 -14.20 10.43
N PHE A 322 9.73 -15.14 9.60
CA PHE A 322 11.10 -15.63 9.65
C PHE A 322 12.13 -14.52 9.36
N ILE A 323 13.24 -14.53 10.09
CA ILE A 323 14.33 -13.58 9.90
C ILE A 323 15.58 -14.35 9.46
N SER A 324 15.89 -14.29 8.16
CA SER A 324 17.13 -14.84 7.63
C SER A 324 18.32 -13.98 8.04
N GLY A 325 19.46 -14.61 8.33
CA GLY A 325 20.63 -13.96 8.93
C GLY A 325 21.18 -12.73 8.19
N GLY A 326 21.95 -11.91 8.91
CA GLY A 326 22.55 -10.67 8.44
C GLY A 326 21.98 -9.47 9.19
N GLY A 327 22.80 -8.87 10.05
CA GLY A 327 22.42 -7.78 10.93
C GLY A 327 23.37 -7.71 12.12
N ILE A 328 23.74 -6.51 12.55
CA ILE A 328 24.55 -6.33 13.78
C ILE A 328 23.67 -6.53 15.02
N LEU A 329 22.44 -6.00 14.96
CA LEU A 329 21.44 -6.04 16.01
C LEU A 329 20.15 -6.62 15.44
N VAL A 330 19.93 -7.90 15.70
CA VAL A 330 18.79 -8.66 15.19
C VAL A 330 17.92 -9.10 16.35
N GLY A 331 16.64 -8.71 16.33
CA GLY A 331 15.67 -9.09 17.34
C GLY A 331 14.41 -9.71 16.75
N GLY A 332 13.75 -10.58 17.52
CA GLY A 332 12.50 -11.21 17.11
C GLY A 332 11.35 -10.21 16.92
N LEU A 333 11.28 -9.15 17.73
CA LEU A 333 10.29 -8.08 17.60
C LEU A 333 10.91 -6.76 17.15
N ILE A 334 11.82 -6.23 17.98
CA ILE A 334 12.55 -4.97 17.77
C ILE A 334 14.04 -5.26 17.55
N GLY A 335 14.62 -4.64 16.53
CA GLY A 335 16.06 -4.75 16.23
C GLY A 335 16.93 -3.92 17.17
N GLY A 336 16.61 -2.63 17.38
CA GLY A 336 17.35 -1.73 18.27
C GLY A 336 16.52 -0.63 18.93
N ASP A 337 17.10 0.00 19.96
CA ASP A 337 16.58 1.16 20.69
C ASP A 337 15.12 1.04 21.17
N PRO A 338 14.79 0.05 22.00
CA PRO A 338 13.40 -0.32 22.28
C PRO A 338 12.56 0.79 22.92
N GLN A 339 13.16 1.81 23.55
CA GLN A 339 12.45 2.83 24.35
C GLN A 339 11.31 2.23 25.17
N THR A 340 10.04 2.42 24.74
CA THR A 340 8.86 1.83 25.40
C THR A 340 8.23 0.76 24.53
N VAL A 341 8.38 -0.50 24.92
CA VAL A 341 7.67 -1.66 24.35
C VAL A 341 6.90 -2.35 25.46
N THR A 342 5.58 -2.44 25.34
CA THR A 342 4.70 -3.02 26.37
C THR A 342 3.74 -4.04 25.76
N ASN A 343 3.44 -5.12 26.47
CA ASN A 343 2.47 -6.15 26.08
C ASN A 343 2.64 -6.62 24.62
N SER A 344 3.89 -6.75 24.16
CA SER A 344 4.22 -7.05 22.77
C SER A 344 5.16 -8.23 22.69
N TYR A 345 4.95 -9.09 21.69
CA TYR A 345 5.48 -10.46 21.70
C TYR A 345 6.08 -10.85 20.36
N TRP A 346 7.04 -11.76 20.36
CA TRP A 346 7.42 -12.47 19.14
C TRP A 346 7.43 -13.96 19.37
N ASP A 347 7.19 -14.68 18.29
CA ASP A 347 7.33 -16.14 18.28
C ASP A 347 8.80 -16.52 18.12
N VAL A 348 9.37 -17.17 19.13
CA VAL A 348 10.81 -17.54 19.14
C VAL A 348 11.14 -18.66 18.14
N GLU A 349 10.15 -19.47 17.76
CA GLU A 349 10.30 -20.62 16.88
C GLU A 349 10.19 -20.18 15.42
N THR A 350 9.15 -19.43 15.05
CA THR A 350 8.92 -19.04 13.65
C THR A 350 9.83 -17.89 13.19
N THR A 351 10.16 -16.94 14.07
CA THR A 351 11.15 -15.90 13.74
C THR A 351 12.59 -16.44 13.71
N GLY A 352 12.81 -17.62 14.33
CA GLY A 352 14.13 -18.18 14.58
C GLY A 352 14.99 -17.35 15.52
N ARG A 353 14.41 -16.46 16.33
CA ARG A 353 15.13 -15.55 17.25
C ARG A 353 14.75 -15.78 18.71
N THR A 354 15.76 -15.97 19.55
CA THR A 354 15.59 -16.10 21.01
C THR A 354 15.74 -14.78 21.78
N ILE A 355 16.17 -13.71 21.12
CA ILE A 355 16.40 -12.40 21.71
C ILE A 355 15.71 -11.29 20.91
N SER A 356 15.40 -10.18 21.58
CA SER A 356 14.97 -8.93 20.94
C SER A 356 15.36 -7.75 21.82
N ALA A 357 15.50 -6.57 21.22
CA ALA A 357 15.78 -5.35 21.97
C ALA A 357 14.61 -4.98 22.91
N GLY A 358 13.36 -5.35 22.57
CA GLY A 358 12.20 -5.12 23.41
C GLY A 358 11.05 -6.09 23.11
N GLY A 359 10.09 -6.18 24.05
CA GLY A 359 9.01 -7.17 24.04
C GLY A 359 9.39 -8.48 24.75
N GLU A 360 8.51 -9.48 24.67
CA GLU A 360 8.72 -10.80 25.26
C GLU A 360 8.64 -11.92 24.21
N GLY A 361 9.62 -12.83 24.21
CA GLY A 361 9.58 -14.02 23.37
C GLY A 361 8.64 -15.07 23.97
N LYS A 362 7.82 -15.69 23.11
CA LYS A 362 6.92 -16.79 23.44
C LYS A 362 7.08 -17.91 22.43
N THR A 363 6.81 -19.14 22.84
CA THR A 363 6.72 -20.29 21.92
C THR A 363 5.47 -20.16 21.03
N THR A 364 5.42 -20.89 19.91
CA THR A 364 4.23 -20.95 19.07
C THR A 364 3.01 -21.43 19.83
N ALA A 365 3.19 -22.42 20.71
CA ALA A 365 2.11 -22.92 21.55
C ALA A 365 1.54 -21.82 22.47
N GLU A 366 2.40 -21.02 23.12
CA GLU A 366 1.98 -19.90 23.96
C GLU A 366 1.33 -18.78 23.15
N MET A 367 1.88 -18.45 21.98
CA MET A 367 1.32 -17.43 21.07
C MET A 367 -0.07 -17.79 20.53
N LYS A 368 -0.46 -19.07 20.61
CA LYS A 368 -1.81 -19.54 20.24
C LYS A 368 -2.77 -19.63 21.43
N GLN A 369 -2.40 -19.08 22.60
CA GLN A 369 -3.27 -18.99 23.78
C GLN A 369 -3.72 -17.56 24.03
N GLN A 370 -5.02 -17.30 24.21
CA GLN A 370 -5.51 -15.96 24.54
C GLN A 370 -4.91 -15.45 25.86
N ALA A 371 -4.67 -16.35 26.82
CA ALA A 371 -4.13 -16.03 28.14
C ALA A 371 -2.71 -15.43 28.10
N THR A 372 -1.96 -15.60 27.01
CA THR A 372 -0.63 -14.99 26.81
C THR A 372 -0.71 -13.48 26.66
N TYR A 373 -1.82 -12.97 26.13
CA TYR A 373 -2.00 -11.58 25.70
C TYR A 373 -2.68 -10.75 26.80
N VAL A 374 -1.91 -10.44 27.85
CA VAL A 374 -2.39 -9.66 28.99
C VAL A 374 -2.73 -8.23 28.55
N ASP A 375 -3.89 -7.73 28.99
CA ASP A 375 -4.43 -6.40 28.69
C ASP A 375 -4.77 -6.14 27.20
N TRP A 376 -4.85 -7.19 26.36
CA TRP A 376 -5.37 -7.06 24.99
C TRP A 376 -6.89 -7.08 24.96
N ASP A 377 -7.50 -6.26 24.09
CA ASP A 377 -8.95 -6.19 23.92
C ASP A 377 -9.46 -7.23 22.90
N PHE A 378 -9.80 -8.42 23.39
CA PHE A 378 -10.45 -9.48 22.59
C PHE A 378 -11.96 -9.29 22.40
N ALA A 379 -12.55 -8.21 22.95
CA ALA A 379 -13.96 -7.90 22.73
C ALA A 379 -14.16 -7.05 21.48
N ASN A 380 -13.22 -6.15 21.17
CA ASN A 380 -13.39 -5.16 20.10
C ASN A 380 -12.26 -5.10 19.08
N ILE A 381 -11.06 -5.58 19.40
CA ILE A 381 -9.86 -5.40 18.55
C ILE A 381 -9.34 -6.72 18.03
N TRP A 382 -9.13 -7.68 18.91
CA TRP A 382 -8.49 -8.95 18.57
C TRP A 382 -9.48 -10.11 18.64
N GLN A 383 -9.20 -11.15 17.87
CA GLN A 383 -9.79 -12.46 17.98
C GLN A 383 -8.68 -13.51 17.95
N ILE A 384 -8.95 -14.69 18.50
CA ILE A 384 -8.01 -15.82 18.48
C ILE A 384 -8.82 -17.12 18.54
N ILE A 385 -8.38 -18.12 17.78
CA ILE A 385 -8.89 -19.48 17.87
C ILE A 385 -7.91 -20.27 18.75
N GLU A 386 -8.34 -20.60 19.96
CA GLU A 386 -7.50 -21.24 20.98
C GLU A 386 -6.79 -22.49 20.45
N ASN A 387 -5.45 -22.51 20.57
CA ASN A 387 -4.53 -23.54 20.07
C ASN A 387 -4.40 -23.64 18.54
N GLU A 388 -5.14 -22.86 17.75
CA GLU A 388 -5.16 -22.97 16.29
C GLU A 388 -4.49 -21.76 15.63
N SER A 389 -4.89 -20.55 16.01
CA SER A 389 -4.44 -19.30 15.37
C SER A 389 -3.60 -18.43 16.31
N TYR A 390 -2.76 -17.57 15.71
CA TYR A 390 -2.31 -16.34 16.40
C TYR A 390 -3.49 -15.37 16.57
N PRO A 391 -3.40 -14.34 17.43
CA PRO A 391 -4.38 -13.27 17.45
C PRO A 391 -4.47 -12.57 16.10
N TYR A 392 -5.67 -12.29 15.63
CA TYR A 392 -5.91 -11.57 14.40
C TYR A 392 -6.90 -10.42 14.66
N LEU A 393 -6.83 -9.37 13.86
CA LEU A 393 -7.63 -8.16 14.01
C LEU A 393 -9.08 -8.43 13.62
N LEU A 394 -10.03 -8.09 14.49
CA LEU A 394 -11.45 -8.34 14.28
C LEU A 394 -11.97 -7.79 12.95
N TRP A 395 -11.47 -6.63 12.51
CA TRP A 395 -11.91 -6.02 11.25
C TRP A 395 -11.45 -6.78 10.00
N GLN A 396 -10.41 -7.62 10.11
CA GLN A 396 -9.87 -8.35 8.97
C GLN A 396 -10.66 -9.63 8.66
N GLY A 397 -11.53 -10.06 9.58
CA GLY A 397 -12.22 -11.35 9.52
C GLY A 397 -11.33 -12.50 9.98
N GLU A 398 -11.93 -13.69 10.13
CA GLU A 398 -11.21 -14.92 10.44
C GLU A 398 -10.18 -15.18 9.33
N PRO A 399 -8.88 -15.35 9.65
CA PRO A 399 -7.93 -15.84 8.67
C PRO A 399 -8.46 -17.18 8.19
N LEU A 400 -8.55 -17.37 6.88
CA LEU A 400 -8.91 -18.67 6.32
C LEU A 400 -8.06 -19.72 7.03
N PRO A 401 -8.64 -20.86 7.48
CA PRO A 401 -7.83 -21.93 8.02
C PRO A 401 -6.68 -22.16 7.04
N GLU A 402 -5.49 -22.39 7.55
CA GLU A 402 -4.39 -22.92 6.74
C GLU A 402 -4.84 -24.31 6.26
N THR A 403 -5.77 -24.33 5.32
CA THR A 403 -6.15 -25.50 4.57
C THR A 403 -4.92 -25.85 3.79
N GLU A 404 -4.43 -27.08 4.00
CA GLU A 404 -3.52 -27.76 3.09
C GLU A 404 -3.75 -27.26 1.67
N GLY A 405 -2.72 -26.63 1.09
CA GLY A 405 -2.74 -25.84 -0.14
C GLY A 405 -4.02 -25.92 -0.99
N MET A 406 -4.89 -24.93 -0.84
CA MET A 406 -5.82 -24.59 -1.92
C MET A 406 -5.43 -23.25 -2.50
N VAL A 407 -4.73 -23.33 -3.63
CA VAL A 407 -4.46 -22.22 -4.53
C VAL A 407 -5.80 -21.64 -4.98
N GLU A 408 -6.13 -20.41 -4.57
CA GLU A 408 -7.15 -19.65 -5.29
C GLU A 408 -6.63 -19.37 -6.70
N GLY A 409 -7.14 -20.14 -7.66
CA GLY A 409 -6.83 -20.00 -9.09
C GLY A 409 -6.15 -21.20 -9.76
N ALA A 410 -5.77 -22.25 -9.03
CA ALA A 410 -5.38 -23.50 -9.68
C ALA A 410 -6.65 -24.25 -10.08
N ILE A 411 -6.84 -24.37 -11.39
CA ILE A 411 -7.61 -25.45 -11.99
C ILE A 411 -7.09 -26.75 -11.35
N GLU A 412 -7.97 -27.57 -10.76
CA GLU A 412 -7.59 -28.89 -10.23
C GLU A 412 -6.69 -29.63 -11.24
N GLY A 413 -5.42 -29.87 -10.89
CA GLY A 413 -4.52 -30.74 -11.65
C GLY A 413 -3.15 -30.19 -12.04
N GLU A 414 -2.80 -28.92 -11.81
CA GLU A 414 -1.43 -28.46 -12.05
C GLU A 414 -0.50 -28.85 -10.89
N ILE A 415 0.32 -29.87 -11.13
CA ILE A 415 1.47 -30.20 -10.30
C ILE A 415 2.44 -29.01 -10.38
N LEU A 416 2.57 -28.25 -9.28
CA LEU A 416 3.57 -27.19 -9.14
C LEU A 416 4.97 -27.79 -9.39
N GLN A 417 5.61 -27.37 -10.48
CA GLN A 417 6.95 -27.85 -10.84
C GLN A 417 8.01 -27.05 -10.08
N PRO A 418 9.15 -27.65 -9.70
CA PRO A 418 10.34 -26.93 -9.29
C PRO A 418 10.82 -25.97 -10.38
N HIS A 419 11.55 -24.93 -9.98
CA HIS A 419 12.14 -23.97 -10.91
C HIS A 419 13.03 -24.71 -11.91
N SER A 420 12.99 -24.40 -13.22
CA SER A 420 13.74 -25.16 -14.23
C SER A 420 15.26 -25.25 -14.00
N ALA A 421 15.81 -24.28 -13.25
CA ALA A 421 17.22 -24.29 -12.84
C ALA A 421 17.55 -25.34 -11.75
N ASP A 422 16.56 -25.78 -10.98
CA ASP A 422 16.69 -26.81 -9.94
C ASP A 422 16.61 -28.20 -10.60
N GLN A 423 17.77 -28.75 -10.91
CA GLN A 423 17.86 -29.98 -11.71
C GLN A 423 17.57 -31.22 -10.86
N ASN A 424 17.98 -31.18 -9.58
CA ASN A 424 17.79 -32.29 -8.65
C ASN A 424 16.42 -32.26 -7.95
N LYS A 425 15.65 -31.18 -8.12
CA LYS A 425 14.29 -30.95 -7.62
C LYS A 425 14.23 -30.94 -6.09
N ASP A 426 15.26 -30.40 -5.45
CA ASP A 426 15.37 -30.36 -3.99
C ASP A 426 14.87 -29.03 -3.39
N TRP A 427 14.34 -28.12 -4.20
CA TRP A 427 13.88 -26.77 -3.83
C TRP A 427 15.00 -25.80 -3.45
N HIS A 428 16.24 -26.14 -3.83
CA HIS A 428 17.42 -25.33 -3.63
C HIS A 428 18.07 -25.11 -5.00
N ILE A 429 18.55 -23.89 -5.25
CA ILE A 429 19.45 -23.66 -6.39
C ILE A 429 20.86 -23.72 -5.83
N ASN A 430 21.64 -24.71 -6.26
CA ASN A 430 23.04 -24.85 -5.89
C ASN A 430 23.97 -24.11 -6.88
N LEU A 431 25.27 -24.09 -6.59
CA LEU A 431 26.23 -23.32 -7.40
C LEU A 431 26.34 -23.88 -8.83
N SER A 432 26.30 -25.20 -9.02
CA SER A 432 26.34 -25.80 -10.36
C SER A 432 25.12 -25.41 -11.19
N GLU A 433 23.94 -25.42 -10.58
CA GLU A 433 22.68 -25.02 -11.20
C GLU A 433 22.64 -23.53 -11.55
N LEU A 434 23.09 -22.66 -10.64
CA LEU A 434 23.23 -21.25 -10.94
C LEU A 434 24.22 -21.01 -12.09
N LEU A 435 25.38 -21.66 -12.06
CA LEU A 435 26.39 -21.52 -13.11
C LEU A 435 25.87 -22.00 -14.47
N ARG A 436 24.97 -22.99 -14.49
CA ARG A 436 24.30 -23.44 -15.71
C ARG A 436 23.46 -22.31 -16.32
N VAL A 437 22.64 -21.64 -15.53
CA VAL A 437 21.82 -20.53 -16.03
C VAL A 437 22.67 -19.32 -16.44
N VAL A 438 23.78 -19.06 -15.74
CA VAL A 438 24.77 -18.05 -16.14
C VAL A 438 25.35 -18.34 -17.53
N GLN A 439 25.49 -19.61 -17.94
CA GLN A 439 25.92 -19.95 -19.30
C GLN A 439 24.86 -19.56 -20.35
N LEU A 440 23.58 -19.82 -20.07
CA LEU A 440 22.47 -19.42 -20.96
C LEU A 440 22.42 -17.90 -21.10
N TYR A 441 22.51 -17.17 -19.99
CA TYR A 441 22.61 -15.71 -19.96
C TYR A 441 23.78 -15.18 -20.82
N ASN A 442 24.99 -15.72 -20.62
CA ASN A 442 26.19 -15.22 -21.30
C ASN A 442 26.17 -15.43 -22.81
N LEU A 443 25.47 -16.47 -23.29
CA LEU A 443 25.35 -16.76 -24.72
C LEU A 443 24.17 -16.04 -25.37
N GLY A 444 23.34 -15.37 -24.57
CA GLY A 444 22.35 -14.38 -25.00
C GLY A 444 21.06 -14.94 -25.61
N GLU A 445 21.01 -16.24 -25.90
CA GLU A 445 19.84 -17.00 -26.33
C GLU A 445 19.98 -18.46 -25.88
N TYR A 446 18.85 -19.16 -25.72
CA TYR A 446 18.80 -20.59 -25.45
C TYR A 446 17.67 -21.29 -26.23
N HIS A 447 17.65 -22.62 -26.18
CA HIS A 447 16.67 -23.46 -26.84
C HIS A 447 16.48 -24.78 -26.06
N CYS A 448 15.44 -25.52 -26.41
CA CYS A 448 15.12 -26.82 -25.84
C CYS A 448 16.17 -27.86 -26.28
N ASP A 449 16.71 -28.61 -25.33
CA ASP A 449 17.62 -29.73 -25.60
C ASP A 449 17.36 -30.84 -24.57
N GLU A 450 16.66 -31.89 -24.99
CA GLU A 450 16.34 -33.04 -24.12
C GLU A 450 17.59 -33.78 -23.62
N LEU A 451 18.76 -33.56 -24.25
CA LEU A 451 20.03 -34.12 -23.81
C LEU A 451 20.81 -33.20 -22.86
N GLY A 452 20.35 -31.95 -22.67
CA GLY A 452 20.92 -30.99 -21.74
C GLY A 452 20.59 -31.32 -20.28
N GLU A 453 21.48 -30.95 -19.36
CA GLU A 453 21.36 -31.27 -17.91
C GLU A 453 20.07 -30.72 -17.27
N ASP A 454 19.60 -29.57 -17.75
CA ASP A 454 18.38 -28.88 -17.35
C ASP A 454 17.26 -28.96 -18.41
N GLY A 455 17.46 -29.72 -19.49
CA GLY A 455 16.55 -29.78 -20.64
C GLY A 455 16.71 -28.62 -21.65
N TYR A 456 17.76 -27.81 -21.50
CA TYR A 456 18.04 -26.67 -22.38
C TYR A 456 19.49 -26.66 -22.83
N ALA A 457 19.77 -25.94 -23.92
CA ALA A 457 21.12 -25.65 -24.38
C ALA A 457 21.24 -24.19 -24.83
N PRO A 458 22.43 -23.58 -24.69
CA PRO A 458 22.63 -22.22 -25.15
C PRO A 458 22.70 -22.14 -26.68
N GLY A 459 22.35 -20.97 -27.22
CA GLY A 459 22.34 -20.67 -28.64
C GLY A 459 20.97 -20.87 -29.28
N THR A 460 20.92 -20.77 -30.60
CA THR A 460 19.69 -20.92 -31.39
C THR A 460 19.37 -22.39 -31.64
N GLY A 461 18.09 -22.75 -31.59
CA GLY A 461 17.64 -24.12 -31.80
C GLY A 461 16.13 -24.28 -31.64
N ASP A 462 15.68 -25.51 -31.34
CA ASP A 462 14.27 -25.83 -31.19
C ASP A 462 13.63 -25.16 -29.97
N ARG A 463 12.46 -24.56 -30.14
CA ARG A 463 11.74 -23.78 -29.11
C ARG A 463 10.35 -24.38 -28.81
N ASN A 464 10.16 -25.66 -29.14
CA ASN A 464 8.92 -26.41 -28.90
C ASN A 464 8.89 -27.06 -27.51
N CYS A 465 9.24 -26.31 -26.47
CA CYS A 465 9.09 -26.70 -25.07
C CYS A 465 8.65 -25.49 -24.23
N VAL A 466 8.38 -25.71 -22.95
CA VAL A 466 8.12 -24.61 -22.01
C VAL A 466 9.41 -23.78 -21.88
N PRO A 467 9.36 -22.44 -21.94
CA PRO A 467 10.52 -21.60 -21.67
C PRO A 467 11.10 -21.85 -20.27
N HIS A 468 12.41 -21.67 -20.13
CA HIS A 468 13.09 -21.89 -18.85
C HIS A 468 12.53 -20.91 -17.79
N SER A 469 12.23 -21.36 -16.57
CA SER A 469 11.56 -20.51 -15.55
C SER A 469 12.28 -19.19 -15.21
N ALA A 470 13.58 -19.11 -15.44
CA ALA A 470 14.35 -17.86 -15.27
C ALA A 470 14.11 -16.81 -16.37
N ASP A 471 13.60 -17.21 -17.53
CA ASP A 471 13.15 -16.30 -18.60
C ASP A 471 11.66 -16.04 -18.34
N CYS A 472 11.37 -14.93 -17.66
CA CYS A 472 10.08 -14.75 -17.00
C CYS A 472 9.31 -13.51 -17.48
N ASN A 473 10.00 -12.46 -17.98
CA ASN A 473 9.30 -11.31 -18.54
C ASN A 473 10.18 -10.40 -19.42
N PRO A 474 9.95 -10.35 -20.74
CA PRO A 474 9.08 -11.22 -21.53
C PRO A 474 9.71 -12.60 -21.75
N GLN A 475 8.90 -13.67 -21.91
CA GLN A 475 9.39 -14.99 -22.33
C GLN A 475 9.89 -14.97 -23.78
N ASP A 476 11.14 -14.55 -23.98
CA ASP A 476 11.70 -14.24 -25.30
C ASP A 476 12.89 -15.14 -25.70
N TRP A 477 13.11 -16.21 -24.94
CA TRP A 477 14.21 -17.17 -25.10
C TRP A 477 15.58 -16.56 -24.81
N LYS A 478 15.60 -15.53 -23.97
CA LYS A 478 16.79 -14.88 -23.45
C LYS A 478 16.63 -14.74 -21.96
N ILE A 479 17.73 -14.95 -21.25
CA ILE A 479 17.79 -14.58 -19.84
C ILE A 479 18.53 -13.26 -19.81
N ASN A 480 17.86 -12.21 -19.38
CA ASN A 480 18.41 -10.88 -19.24
C ASN A 480 19.01 -10.68 -17.84
N LEU A 481 19.64 -9.52 -17.61
CA LEU A 481 20.33 -9.27 -16.34
C LEU A 481 19.35 -9.25 -15.14
N PRO A 482 18.19 -8.55 -15.19
CA PRO A 482 17.17 -8.65 -14.15
C PRO A 482 16.75 -10.09 -13.81
N GLU A 483 16.51 -10.92 -14.83
CA GLU A 483 16.14 -12.33 -14.70
C GLU A 483 17.24 -13.17 -14.07
N LEU A 484 18.49 -12.97 -14.48
CA LEU A 484 19.63 -13.64 -13.85
C LEU A 484 19.79 -13.21 -12.38
N LEU A 485 19.64 -11.92 -12.09
CA LEU A 485 19.72 -11.40 -10.71
C LEU A 485 18.62 -11.99 -9.83
N ARG A 486 17.44 -12.26 -10.40
CA ARG A 486 16.36 -12.95 -9.70
C ARG A 486 16.75 -14.37 -9.32
N LEU A 487 17.32 -15.15 -10.23
CA LEU A 487 17.80 -16.49 -9.91
C LEU A 487 18.93 -16.49 -8.87
N ILE A 488 19.85 -15.52 -8.97
CA ILE A 488 20.92 -15.32 -7.97
C ILE A 488 20.33 -15.06 -6.58
N GLN A 489 19.18 -14.41 -6.48
CA GLN A 489 18.48 -14.21 -5.21
C GLN A 489 18.00 -15.53 -4.61
N LEU A 490 17.40 -16.42 -5.41
CA LEU A 490 16.97 -17.75 -4.96
C LEU A 490 18.18 -18.57 -4.48
N TYR A 491 19.27 -18.57 -5.25
CA TYR A 491 20.54 -19.20 -4.88
C TYR A 491 21.10 -18.67 -3.55
N ASN A 492 21.16 -17.34 -3.38
CA ASN A 492 21.76 -16.73 -2.19
C ASN A 492 20.96 -16.99 -0.91
N ILE A 493 19.64 -17.12 -1.02
CA ILE A 493 18.77 -17.42 0.12
C ILE A 493 18.86 -18.91 0.49
N GLY A 494 19.27 -19.74 -0.45
CA GLY A 494 19.57 -21.15 -0.22
C GLY A 494 18.37 -22.07 -0.42
N ALA A 495 17.14 -21.55 -0.46
CA ALA A 495 15.93 -22.31 -0.75
C ALA A 495 14.90 -21.42 -1.45
N TYR A 496 13.92 -22.03 -2.11
CA TYR A 496 12.79 -21.34 -2.71
C TYR A 496 11.53 -22.21 -2.69
N TYR A 497 10.37 -21.61 -2.97
CA TYR A 497 9.11 -22.33 -3.10
C TYR A 497 8.18 -21.69 -4.15
N PRO A 498 7.19 -22.43 -4.69
CA PRO A 498 6.23 -21.87 -5.64
C PRO A 498 5.36 -20.81 -4.97
N CYS A 499 5.29 -19.61 -5.58
CA CYS A 499 4.40 -18.54 -5.17
C CYS A 499 3.72 -17.91 -6.41
N PRO A 500 2.72 -18.59 -6.99
CA PRO A 500 2.03 -18.10 -8.18
C PRO A 500 1.48 -16.68 -7.97
N ASN A 501 1.64 -15.82 -8.97
CA ASN A 501 1.18 -14.42 -8.97
C ASN A 501 1.81 -13.51 -7.90
N HIS A 502 2.89 -13.95 -7.25
CA HIS A 502 3.59 -13.19 -6.21
C HIS A 502 5.01 -12.77 -6.60
N SER A 503 5.56 -13.32 -7.69
CA SER A 503 6.82 -12.93 -8.28
C SER A 503 6.77 -13.02 -9.82
N GLU A 504 7.72 -12.37 -10.50
CA GLU A 504 7.80 -12.37 -11.97
C GLU A 504 8.01 -13.81 -12.53
N ASP A 505 8.68 -14.67 -11.77
CA ASP A 505 8.98 -16.08 -12.09
C ASP A 505 8.03 -17.11 -11.44
N ASN A 506 7.04 -16.67 -10.65
CA ASN A 506 6.18 -17.52 -9.80
C ASN A 506 6.89 -18.35 -8.71
N TYR A 507 8.13 -18.04 -8.36
CA TYR A 507 8.86 -18.64 -7.25
C TYR A 507 9.29 -17.59 -6.24
N CYS A 508 9.23 -17.89 -4.95
CA CYS A 508 9.66 -16.99 -3.89
C CYS A 508 10.84 -17.59 -3.13
N PRO A 509 11.79 -16.77 -2.67
CA PRO A 509 12.90 -17.28 -1.90
C PRO A 509 12.50 -17.63 -0.45
N GLY A 510 13.18 -18.62 0.11
CA GLY A 510 12.96 -19.15 1.45
C GLY A 510 12.64 -20.64 1.43
N GLU A 511 12.82 -21.31 2.56
CA GLU A 511 12.32 -22.67 2.72
C GLU A 511 10.79 -22.64 2.72
N ASN A 512 10.17 -23.61 2.05
CA ASN A 512 8.74 -23.84 2.16
C ASN A 512 8.47 -24.26 3.62
N MET A 513 8.01 -23.35 4.48
CA MET A 513 7.72 -23.65 5.89
C MET A 513 6.35 -24.34 6.08
N TRP A 514 5.98 -25.23 5.16
CA TRP A 514 4.81 -26.10 5.31
C TRP A 514 5.26 -27.50 5.75
#